data_AF-A0A7K9IBG7-F1
#
_entry.id   AF-A0A7K9IBG7-F1
#
_cell.length_a   1.000
_cell.length_b   1.000
_cell.length_c   1.000
_cell.angle_alpha   90.00
_cell.angle_beta   90.00
_cell.angle_gamma   90.00
#
_symmetry.space_group_name_H-M   'P 1'
#
loop_
_entity.id
_entity.type
_entity.pdbx_description
1 polymer ?
#
loop_
_entity_poly.entity_id
_entity_poly.type
_entity_poly.pdbx_seq_one_letter_code
_entity_poly.pdbx_strand_id
1 'polypeptide(L)' 'RLGEYDLQRWEGTEQSRWVTKAIPHPAFNPSTLDNDLMLLKLNQPVELGSAVSLLPLPRRCAPAGATCLVSGWGTVTTP' A
#
# COMPACT_ATOMS: atom_id res chain seq x y z
N ARG A 1 -1.34 9.52 1.12
CA ARG A 1 -0.31 10.21 0.31
C ARG A 1 0.31 9.17 -0.62
N LEU A 2 0.66 9.55 -1.84
CA LEU A 2 1.36 8.73 -2.83
C LEU A 2 2.59 9.50 -3.34
N GLY A 3 3.58 8.82 -3.92
CA GLY A 3 4.76 9.49 -4.48
C GLY A 3 5.69 10.10 -3.43
N GLU A 4 5.77 9.45 -2.28
CA GLU A 4 6.44 9.92 -1.06
C GLU A 4 7.80 9.24 -0.89
N TYR A 5 8.82 9.97 -0.46
CA TYR A 5 10.12 9.41 -0.05
C TYR A 5 10.53 9.83 1.37
N ASP A 6 10.53 11.13 1.68
CA ASP A 6 10.77 11.64 3.05
C ASP A 6 9.49 12.21 3.66
N LEU A 7 8.91 11.50 4.63
CA LEU A 7 7.66 11.88 5.29
C LEU A 7 7.67 13.26 5.95
N GLN A 8 8.86 13.79 6.27
CA GLN A 8 9.02 15.10 6.92
C GLN A 8 9.14 16.25 5.91
N ARG A 9 9.31 15.94 4.63
CA ARG A 9 9.53 16.92 3.57
C ARG A 9 8.40 16.88 2.54
N TRP A 10 8.25 17.98 1.81
CA TRP A 10 7.48 18.01 0.57
C TRP A 10 8.46 18.21 -0.58
N GLU A 11 8.56 17.20 -1.44
CA GLU A 11 9.54 17.04 -2.51
C GLU A 11 8.96 17.46 -3.87
N GLY A 12 7.64 17.63 -3.96
CA GLY A 12 6.90 18.06 -5.14
C GLY A 12 6.32 16.92 -5.97
N THR A 13 6.65 15.67 -5.65
CA THR A 13 6.11 14.47 -6.31
C THR A 13 4.87 13.91 -5.62
N GLU A 14 4.59 14.37 -4.40
CA GLU A 14 3.57 13.83 -3.54
C GLU A 14 2.16 14.17 -4.03
N GLN A 15 1.28 13.18 -3.96
CA GLN A 15 -0.15 13.37 -4.21
C GLN A 15 -0.97 12.98 -2.99
N SER A 16 -1.82 13.91 -2.54
CA SER A 16 -2.82 13.65 -1.51
C SER A 16 -4.18 13.38 -2.13
N ARG A 17 -4.83 12.30 -1.69
CA ARG A 17 -6.19 11.91 -2.07
C ARG A 17 -6.94 11.48 -0.83
N TRP A 18 -8.22 11.86 -0.75
CA TRP A 18 -9.10 11.43 0.32
C TRP A 18 -9.63 10.03 0.02
N VAL A 19 -9.74 9.20 1.06
CA VAL A 19 -10.44 7.93 0.96
C VAL A 19 -11.94 8.19 1.11
N THR A 20 -12.72 7.80 0.11
CA THR A 20 -14.20 7.90 0.13
C THR A 20 -14.87 6.62 0.62
N LYS A 21 -14.19 5.48 0.48
CA LYS A 21 -14.69 4.19 0.95
C LYS A 21 -13.54 3.29 1.35
N ALA A 22 -13.64 2.72 2.54
CA ALA A 22 -12.84 1.61 3.01
C ALA A 22 -13.68 0.32 2.85
N ILE A 23 -13.12 -0.69 2.20
CA ILE A 23 -13.82 -1.94 1.85
C ILE A 23 -12.99 -3.11 2.37
N PRO A 24 -13.15 -3.50 3.64
CA PRO A 24 -12.42 -4.64 4.19
C PRO A 24 -12.87 -5.94 3.52
N HIS A 25 -12.00 -6.95 3.53
CA HIS A 25 -12.37 -8.28 3.08
C HIS A 25 -13.59 -8.78 3.89
N PRO A 26 -14.65 -9.31 3.25
CA PRO A 26 -15.90 -9.66 3.93
C PRO A 26 -15.73 -10.76 4.99
N ALA A 27 -14.66 -11.56 4.89
CA ALA A 27 -14.31 -12.61 5.85
C ALA A 27 -13.10 -12.25 6.75
N PHE A 28 -12.75 -10.96 6.88
CA PHE A 28 -11.71 -10.54 7.82
C PHE A 28 -12.07 -10.96 9.25
N ASN A 29 -11.14 -11.63 9.92
CA ASN A 29 -11.28 -12.03 11.32
C ASN A 29 -10.27 -11.28 12.20
N PRO A 30 -10.70 -10.34 13.06
CA PRO A 30 -9.79 -9.54 13.88
C PRO A 30 -9.10 -10.35 15.00
N SER A 31 -9.60 -11.54 15.35
CA SER A 31 -8.99 -12.38 16.38
C SER A 31 -7.86 -13.25 15.84
N THR A 32 -7.94 -13.69 14.59
CA THR A 32 -6.93 -14.55 13.94
C THR A 32 -6.07 -13.81 12.93
N LEU A 33 -6.49 -12.61 12.51
CA LEU A 33 -5.95 -11.85 11.38
C LEU A 33 -6.12 -12.56 10.02
N ASP A 34 -7.00 -13.55 9.94
CA ASP A 34 -7.31 -14.18 8.66
C ASP A 34 -8.00 -13.18 7.73
N ASN A 35 -7.58 -13.20 6.46
CA ASN A 35 -8.04 -12.29 5.41
C ASN A 35 -7.83 -10.81 5.73
N ASP A 36 -6.68 -10.47 6.33
CA ASP A 36 -6.27 -9.08 6.57
C ASP A 36 -5.92 -8.35 5.26
N LEU A 37 -6.95 -7.93 4.54
CA LEU A 37 -6.88 -7.21 3.26
C LEU A 37 -8.04 -6.22 3.17
N MET A 38 -7.79 -5.03 2.62
CA MET A 38 -8.80 -4.00 2.40
C MET A 38 -8.53 -3.22 1.11
N LEU A 39 -9.59 -2.85 0.40
CA LEU A 39 -9.53 -1.91 -0.72
C LEU A 39 -9.92 -0.50 -0.27
N LEU A 40 -9.23 0.51 -0.79
CA LEU A 40 -9.53 1.92 -0.57
C LEU A 40 -9.97 2.57 -1.88
N LYS A 41 -11.16 3.19 -1.90
CA LYS A 41 -11.63 3.99 -3.03
C LYS A 41 -11.25 5.46 -2.80
N LEU A 42 -10.39 6.00 -3.66
CA LEU A 42 -10.00 7.41 -3.61
C LEU A 42 -11.10 8.32 -4.16
N ASN A 43 -11.14 9.56 -3.68
CA ASN A 43 -12.09 10.58 -4.13
C ASN A 43 -11.88 11.00 -5.59
N GLN A 44 -10.63 10.93 -6.07
CA GLN A 44 -10.23 11.27 -7.43
C GLN A 44 -9.09 10.34 -7.89
N PRO A 45 -8.94 10.13 -9.21
CA PRO A 45 -7.79 9.41 -9.76
C PRO A 45 -6.45 10.04 -9.35
N VAL A 46 -5.40 9.22 -9.36
CA VAL A 46 -4.02 9.66 -9.17
C VAL A 46 -3.36 9.85 -10.53
N GLU A 47 -2.44 10.81 -10.61
CA GLU A 47 -1.61 11.01 -11.79
C GLU A 47 -0.46 10.01 -11.75
N LEU A 48 -0.37 9.14 -12.74
CA LEU A 48 0.72 8.18 -12.84
C LEU A 48 1.96 8.86 -13.45
N GLY A 49 3.14 8.46 -12.99
CA GLY A 49 4.41 9.04 -13.41
C GLY A 49 5.60 8.31 -12.78
N SER A 50 6.76 8.97 -12.74
CA SER A 50 7.98 8.39 -12.16
C SER A 50 7.84 8.09 -10.66
N ALA A 51 7.09 8.90 -9.91
CA ALA A 51 6.90 8.74 -8.47
C ALA A 51 5.67 7.91 -8.08
N VAL A 52 4.68 7.77 -8.97
CA VAL A 52 3.44 7.03 -8.70
C VAL A 52 3.18 6.05 -9.84
N SER A 53 3.29 4.76 -9.55
CA SER A 53 3.05 3.69 -10.51
C SER A 53 2.17 2.60 -9.92
N LEU A 54 1.58 1.78 -10.79
CA LEU A 54 0.73 0.66 -10.39
C LEU A 54 1.57 -0.61 -10.25
N LEU A 55 1.30 -1.40 -9.21
CA LEU A 55 1.86 -2.74 -9.07
C LEU A 55 0.91 -3.76 -9.71
N PRO A 56 1.41 -4.68 -10.56
CA PRO A 56 0.57 -5.72 -11.14
C PRO A 56 0.10 -6.70 -10.07
N LEU A 57 -1.15 -7.16 -10.19
CA LEU A 57 -1.68 -8.20 -9.31
C LEU A 57 -1.04 -9.56 -9.63
N PRO A 58 -0.72 -10.36 -8.61
CA PRO A 58 -0.21 -11.71 -8.81
C PRO A 58 -1.28 -12.58 -9.48
N ARG A 59 -0.86 -13.35 -10.49
CA ARG A 59 -1.72 -14.36 -11.16
C ARG A 59 -1.54 -15.78 -10.64
N ARG A 60 -0.50 -15.98 -9.83
CA ARG A 60 -0.11 -17.25 -9.21
C ARG A 60 0.64 -16.97 -7.92
N CYS A 61 0.65 -17.95 -7.02
CA CYS A 61 1.43 -17.86 -5.79
C CYS A 61 2.94 -17.81 -6.09
N ALA A 62 3.68 -17.05 -5.30
CA ALA A 62 5.13 -17.09 -5.34
C ALA A 62 5.64 -18.44 -4.80
N PRO A 63 6.66 -19.04 -5.40
CA PRO A 63 7.27 -20.26 -4.85
C PRO A 63 8.04 -19.95 -3.56
N ALA A 64 8.24 -20.98 -2.74
CA ALA A 64 9.11 -20.87 -1.58
C ALA A 64 10.54 -20.49 -2.00
N GLY A 65 11.18 -19.60 -1.23
CA GLY A 65 12.53 -19.10 -1.53
C GLY A 65 12.57 -17.98 -2.59
N ALA A 66 11.42 -17.54 -3.11
CA ALA A 66 11.38 -16.36 -3.98
C ALA A 66 11.91 -15.12 -3.25
N THR A 67 12.78 -14.36 -3.91
CA THR A 67 13.24 -13.07 -3.41
C THR A 67 12.12 -12.03 -3.53
N CYS A 68 11.82 -11.35 -2.43
CA CYS A 68 10.82 -10.29 -2.36
C CYS A 68 11.47 -8.97 -1.90
N LEU A 69 10.88 -7.84 -2.30
CA LEU A 69 11.22 -6.53 -1.78
C LEU A 69 10.14 -6.08 -0.79
N VAL A 70 10.55 -5.67 0.40
CA VAL A 70 9.68 -5.09 1.43
C VAL A 70 10.15 -3.67 1.71
N SER A 71 9.23 -2.72 1.81
CA SER A 71 9.53 -1.31 2.05
C SER A 71 8.51 -0.68 2.99
N GLY A 72 8.94 0.37 3.69
CA GLY A 72 8.11 1.18 4.57
C GLY A 72 8.94 2.12 5.46
N TRP A 73 8.27 3.05 6.12
CA TRP A 73 8.87 3.99 7.09
C TRP A 73 8.66 3.53 8.55
N GLY A 74 8.23 2.28 8.75
CA GLY A 74 8.01 1.72 10.08
C GLY A 74 9.33 1.47 10.82
N THR A 75 9.23 1.29 12.14
CA THR A 75 10.40 0.94 12.96
C THR A 75 10.99 -0.40 12.50
N VAL A 76 12.28 -0.40 12.18
CA VAL A 76 13.03 -1.60 11.77
C VAL A 76 13.73 -2.31 12.94
N THR A 77 13.76 -1.66 14.10
CA THR A 77 14.26 -2.21 15.36
C THR A 77 13.08 -2.58 16.25
N THR A 78 13.04 -3.82 16.72
CA THR A 78 12.20 -4.16 17.87
C THR A 78 12.79 -3.52 19.14
N PRO A 79 11.99 -3.26 20.19
CA PRO A 79 12.55 -3.07 21.54
C PRO A 79 13.36 -4.29 21.98
#